data_AF-A0A932DQ17-F1
#
_entry.id   AF-A0A932DQ17-F1
#
_cell.length_a   1.000
_cell.length_b   1.000
_cell.length_c   1.000
_cell.angle_alpha   90.00
_cell.angle_beta   90.00
_cell.angle_gamma   90.00
#
_symmetry.space_group_name_H-M   'P 1'
#
loop_
_entity.id
_entity.type
_entity.pdbx_description
1 polymer ?
#
loop_
_entity_poly.entity_id
_entity_poly.type
_entity_poly.pdbx_seq_one_letter_code
_entity_poly.pdbx_strand_id
1 'polypeptide(L)'
;MYLLKTVLIVTALLASASVAEAGSIHGEVKFTGALPKSNKIKVTKDQDYCGEFIPDETYLVGPTGTLKNVVVFLDKAPPKAAPSGKEHILENSGCRFVPRILAVIKGEKLITKNSDTKLHIVHSYLDKRTVFNVSLPFRGHTLEVSRRIDKTGVLQVNCDTHA
;
A
#
# COMPACT_ATOMS: atom_id res chain seq x y z
N MET A 1 76.34 -3.34 -27.27
CA MET A 1 75.32 -2.56 -26.54
C MET A 1 73.97 -2.79 -27.20
N TYR A 2 73.19 -3.77 -26.72
CA TYR A 2 71.82 -4.00 -27.17
C TYR A 2 70.88 -3.51 -26.08
N LEU A 3 70.15 -2.42 -26.33
CA LEU A 3 69.09 -1.96 -25.44
C LEU A 3 67.82 -2.77 -25.74
N LEU A 4 67.45 -3.69 -24.84
CA LEU A 4 66.10 -4.23 -24.79
C LEU A 4 65.14 -3.13 -24.31
N LYS A 5 64.21 -2.70 -25.17
CA LYS A 5 63.07 -1.87 -24.78
C LYS A 5 61.92 -2.79 -24.36
N THR A 6 61.74 -2.95 -23.05
CA THR A 6 60.55 -3.63 -22.50
C THR A 6 59.35 -2.69 -22.60
N VAL A 7 58.36 -3.05 -23.41
CA VAL A 7 57.07 -2.35 -23.50
C VAL A 7 56.10 -3.02 -22.52
N LEU A 8 55.70 -2.29 -21.47
CA LEU A 8 54.70 -2.74 -20.51
C LEU A 8 53.31 -2.31 -21.02
N ILE A 9 52.54 -3.24 -21.56
CA ILE A 9 51.14 -3.00 -21.95
C ILE A 9 50.27 -3.18 -20.70
N VAL A 10 49.91 -2.07 -20.06
CA VAL A 10 48.90 -2.05 -18.99
C VAL A 10 47.53 -2.10 -19.66
N THR A 11 46.92 -3.28 -19.71
CA THR A 11 45.50 -3.42 -20.10
C THR A 11 44.64 -2.99 -18.91
N ALA A 12 44.16 -1.75 -18.94
CA ALA A 12 43.14 -1.29 -18.02
C ALA A 12 41.84 -2.05 -18.33
N LEU A 13 41.48 -3.00 -17.47
CA LEU A 13 40.16 -3.64 -17.49
C LEU A 13 39.13 -2.58 -17.08
N LEU A 14 38.59 -1.86 -18.05
CA LEU A 14 37.39 -1.05 -17.88
C LEU A 14 36.23 -2.01 -17.59
N ALA A 15 35.96 -2.25 -16.31
CA ALA A 15 34.73 -2.90 -15.88
C ALA A 15 33.58 -1.96 -16.26
N SER A 16 32.96 -2.22 -17.41
CA SER A 16 31.71 -1.60 -17.81
C SER A 16 30.65 -1.98 -16.77
N ALA A 17 30.43 -1.11 -15.78
CA ALA A 17 29.24 -1.19 -14.96
C ALA A 17 28.05 -0.99 -15.91
N SER A 18 27.38 -2.08 -16.29
CA SER A 18 26.14 -2.00 -17.03
C SER A 18 25.15 -1.23 -16.16
N VAL A 19 24.82 -0.01 -16.56
CA VAL A 19 23.60 0.64 -16.10
C VAL A 19 22.49 -0.30 -16.54
N ALA A 20 21.85 -0.99 -15.59
CA ALA A 20 20.69 -1.79 -15.93
C ALA A 20 19.63 -0.82 -16.48
N GLU A 21 19.39 -0.86 -17.80
CA GLU A 21 18.27 -0.16 -18.41
C GLU A 21 17.00 -0.61 -17.69
N ALA A 22 16.34 0.32 -16.99
CA ALA A 22 15.10 0.03 -16.29
C ALA A 22 14.01 -0.23 -17.33
N GLY A 23 13.59 -1.49 -17.50
CA GLY A 23 12.41 -1.84 -18.29
C GLY A 23 11.14 -1.27 -17.66
N SER A 24 10.12 -0.97 -18.48
CA SER A 24 8.81 -0.54 -18.00
C SER A 24 7.79 -1.68 -18.02
N ILE A 25 6.86 -1.65 -17.07
CA ILE A 25 5.70 -2.55 -17.05
C ILE A 25 4.45 -1.70 -17.23
N HIS A 26 3.67 -2.04 -18.25
CA HIS A 26 2.39 -1.40 -18.55
C HIS A 26 1.32 -2.48 -18.73
N GLY A 27 0.10 -2.18 -18.27
CA GLY A 27 -1.02 -3.09 -18.40
C GLY A 27 -2.27 -2.58 -17.71
N GLU A 28 -3.39 -3.25 -18.00
CA GLU A 28 -4.67 -3.03 -17.34
C GLU A 28 -5.08 -4.32 -16.63
N VAL A 29 -5.69 -4.17 -15.45
CA VAL A 29 -6.27 -5.29 -14.72
C VAL A 29 -7.78 -5.23 -14.89
N LYS A 30 -8.36 -6.31 -15.46
CA LYS A 30 -9.78 -6.41 -15.77
C LYS A 30 -10.46 -7.47 -14.93
N PHE A 31 -11.68 -7.17 -14.49
CA PHE A 31 -12.57 -8.14 -13.87
C PHE A 31 -13.11 -9.09 -14.95
N THR A 32 -13.14 -10.39 -14.66
CA THR A 32 -13.69 -11.41 -15.56
C THR A 32 -14.92 -12.05 -14.95
N GLY A 33 -15.92 -12.36 -15.78
CA GLY A 33 -17.20 -12.90 -15.33
C GLY A 33 -18.29 -11.84 -15.12
N ALA A 34 -19.40 -12.24 -14.51
CA ALA A 34 -20.50 -11.34 -14.23
C ALA A 34 -20.09 -10.31 -13.17
N LEU A 35 -20.32 -9.02 -13.44
CA LEU A 35 -20.06 -7.97 -12.46
C LEU A 35 -20.83 -8.28 -11.17
N PRO A 36 -20.18 -8.17 -10.00
CA PRO A 36 -20.89 -8.27 -8.73
C PRO A 36 -22.02 -7.24 -8.76
N LYS A 37 -23.24 -7.67 -8.37
CA LYS A 37 -24.31 -6.70 -8.13
C LYS A 37 -23.79 -5.68 -7.12
N SER A 38 -24.18 -4.41 -7.27
CA SER A 38 -23.83 -3.37 -6.31
C SER A 38 -24.25 -3.85 -4.92
N ASN A 39 -23.25 -4.23 -4.13
CA ASN A 39 -23.46 -4.71 -2.80
C ASN A 39 -23.30 -3.49 -1.89
N LYS A 40 -24.26 -3.34 -0.99
CA LYS A 40 -24.13 -2.44 0.14
C LYS A 40 -23.78 -3.29 1.33
N ILE A 41 -22.88 -2.81 2.17
CA ILE A 41 -22.57 -3.49 3.43
C ILE A 41 -23.57 -2.95 4.45
N LYS A 42 -24.32 -3.84 5.09
CA LYS A 42 -25.25 -3.47 6.17
C LYS A 42 -24.44 -3.02 7.38
N VAL A 43 -24.73 -1.81 7.86
CA VAL A 43 -24.14 -1.27 9.08
C VAL A 43 -24.91 -1.82 10.28
N THR A 44 -24.19 -2.25 11.32
CA THR A 44 -24.78 -2.85 12.52
C THR A 44 -24.67 -1.97 13.77
N LYS A 45 -23.85 -0.91 13.73
CA LYS A 45 -23.55 -0.01 14.86
C LYS A 45 -23.51 1.44 14.40
N ASP A 46 -23.84 2.36 15.30
CA ASP A 46 -23.87 3.81 15.02
C ASP A 46 -24.69 4.18 13.77
N GLN A 47 -25.78 3.47 13.50
CA GLN A 47 -26.62 3.68 12.31
C GLN A 47 -27.21 5.09 12.23
N ASP A 48 -27.35 5.77 13.37
CA ASP A 48 -27.73 7.19 13.48
C ASP A 48 -26.77 8.13 12.73
N TYR A 49 -25.51 7.70 12.58
CA TYR A 49 -24.45 8.47 11.92
C TYR A 49 -23.96 7.80 10.63
N CYS A 50 -23.68 6.50 10.69
CA CYS A 50 -23.14 5.71 9.59
C CYS A 50 -24.18 5.35 8.52
N GLY A 51 -25.47 5.57 8.82
CA GLY A 51 -26.59 5.11 8.00
C GLY A 51 -26.83 3.61 8.12
N GLU A 52 -27.84 3.11 7.41
CA GLU A 52 -28.17 1.68 7.39
C GLU A 52 -27.16 0.87 6.55
N PHE A 53 -26.53 1.53 5.57
CA PHE A 53 -25.68 0.90 4.57
C PHE A 53 -24.50 1.78 4.18
N ILE A 54 -23.33 1.17 4.01
CA ILE A 54 -22.16 1.78 3.36
C ILE A 54 -21.88 1.11 2.01
N PRO A 55 -21.15 1.77 1.09
CA PRO A 55 -20.73 1.16 -0.16
C PRO A 55 -19.85 -0.08 0.07
N ASP A 56 -20.12 -1.18 -0.66
CA ASP A 56 -19.14 -2.27 -0.79
C ASP A 56 -18.13 -1.92 -1.88
N GLU A 57 -16.91 -1.60 -1.47
CA GLU A 57 -15.80 -1.26 -2.37
C GLU A 57 -14.87 -2.46 -2.62
N THR A 58 -15.32 -3.70 -2.36
CA THR A 58 -14.52 -4.91 -2.60
C THR A 58 -14.14 -5.05 -4.08
N TYR A 59 -15.07 -4.74 -4.99
CA TYR A 59 -14.83 -4.72 -6.43
C TYR A 59 -15.31 -3.41 -7.03
N LEU A 60 -14.39 -2.48 -7.25
CA LEU A 60 -14.67 -1.25 -7.98
C LEU A 60 -14.34 -1.43 -9.46
N VAL A 61 -15.32 -1.91 -10.22
CA VAL A 61 -15.18 -2.18 -11.65
C VAL A 61 -15.69 -0.98 -12.47
N GLY A 62 -14.84 -0.47 -13.35
CA GLY A 62 -15.18 0.62 -14.26
C GLY A 62 -16.04 0.16 -15.45
N PRO A 63 -16.54 1.11 -16.28
CA PRO A 63 -17.43 0.80 -17.41
C PRO A 63 -16.86 -0.16 -18.45
N THR A 64 -15.52 -0.20 -18.58
CA THR A 64 -14.79 -1.06 -19.51
C THR A 64 -14.31 -2.38 -18.87
N GLY A 65 -14.77 -2.70 -17.65
CA GLY A 65 -14.37 -3.89 -16.90
C GLY A 65 -13.05 -3.75 -16.15
N THR A 66 -12.40 -2.57 -16.17
CA THR A 66 -11.15 -2.33 -15.45
C THR A 66 -11.35 -2.22 -13.95
N LEU A 67 -10.39 -2.71 -13.16
CA LEU A 67 -10.43 -2.65 -11.70
C LEU A 67 -9.70 -1.41 -11.17
N LYS A 68 -10.36 -0.68 -10.27
CA LYS A 68 -9.73 0.37 -9.46
C LYS A 68 -9.03 -0.25 -8.24
N ASN A 69 -8.08 0.49 -7.66
CA ASN A 69 -7.38 0.14 -6.41
C ASN A 69 -6.53 -1.14 -6.49
N VAL A 70 -5.97 -1.46 -7.66
CA VAL A 70 -5.11 -2.63 -7.83
C VAL A 70 -3.67 -2.32 -7.42
N VAL A 71 -3.07 -3.24 -6.65
CA VAL A 71 -1.63 -3.22 -6.31
C VAL A 71 -0.95 -4.35 -7.05
N VAL A 72 0.11 -4.04 -7.80
CA VAL A 72 0.95 -5.01 -8.49
C VAL A 72 2.28 -5.11 -7.75
N PHE A 73 2.65 -6.33 -7.37
CA PHE A 73 3.92 -6.63 -6.70
C PHE A 73 4.79 -7.52 -7.59
N LEU A 74 6.09 -7.22 -7.62
CA LEU A 74 7.10 -7.99 -8.34
C LEU A 74 7.99 -8.70 -7.34
N ASP A 75 7.91 -10.03 -7.27
CA ASP A 75 8.64 -10.86 -6.29
C ASP A 75 10.16 -10.76 -6.44
N LYS A 76 10.66 -10.71 -7.67
CA LYS A 76 12.10 -10.74 -8.00
C LYS A 76 12.53 -9.53 -8.80
N ALA A 77 12.04 -8.35 -8.43
CA ALA A 77 12.46 -7.11 -9.06
C ALA A 77 13.95 -6.83 -8.78
N PRO A 78 14.70 -6.26 -9.75
CA PRO A 78 16.05 -5.79 -9.50
C PRO A 78 16.07 -4.78 -8.34
N PRO A 79 17.14 -4.73 -7.53
CA PRO A 79 17.27 -3.74 -6.48
C PRO A 79 17.17 -2.34 -7.09
N LYS A 80 16.16 -1.58 -6.66
CA LYS A 80 16.01 -0.16 -6.98
C LYS A 80 15.95 0.59 -5.67
N ALA A 81 16.56 1.77 -5.62
CA ALA A 81 16.34 2.69 -4.50
C ALA A 81 14.82 2.91 -4.38
N ALA A 82 14.25 2.47 -3.26
CA ALA A 82 12.86 2.72 -2.97
C ALA A 82 12.71 4.24 -2.74
N PRO A 83 11.74 4.91 -3.37
CA PRO A 83 11.39 6.28 -2.97
C PRO A 83 11.20 6.32 -1.45
N SER A 84 11.82 7.28 -0.79
CA SER A 84 11.77 7.41 0.66
C SER A 84 11.02 8.67 1.06
N GLY A 85 10.33 8.63 2.20
CA GLY A 85 9.86 9.82 2.90
C GLY A 85 8.48 10.32 2.48
N LYS A 86 7.67 9.53 1.74
CA LYS A 86 6.26 9.90 1.53
C LYS A 86 5.47 9.71 2.83
N GLU A 87 4.46 10.57 2.99
CA GLU A 87 3.42 10.41 4.01
C GLU A 87 2.17 9.82 3.36
N HIS A 88 1.60 8.83 4.02
CA HIS A 88 0.37 8.14 3.63
C HIS A 88 -0.65 8.29 4.76
N ILE A 89 -1.92 8.46 4.40
CA ILE A 89 -3.02 8.57 5.35
C ILE A 89 -4.01 7.44 5.09
N LEU A 90 -4.29 6.65 6.13
CA LEU A 90 -5.41 5.73 6.20
C LEU A 90 -6.51 6.38 7.04
N GLU A 91 -7.59 6.80 6.39
CA GLU A 91 -8.63 7.60 7.01
C GLU A 91 -9.91 6.80 7.26
N ASN A 92 -10.46 6.88 8.48
CA ASN A 92 -11.86 6.56 8.74
C ASN A 92 -12.72 7.76 8.36
N SER A 93 -13.52 7.63 7.31
CA SER A 93 -14.41 8.69 6.82
C SER A 93 -15.70 8.09 6.26
N GLY A 94 -16.83 8.50 6.81
CA GLY A 94 -18.13 7.88 6.54
C GLY A 94 -18.14 6.40 6.92
N CYS A 95 -17.61 6.07 8.10
CA CYS A 95 -17.60 4.74 8.71
C CYS A 95 -16.92 3.65 7.86
N ARG A 96 -15.97 4.04 7.01
CA ARG A 96 -15.15 3.16 6.18
C ARG A 96 -13.72 3.68 6.07
N PHE A 97 -12.80 2.82 5.63
CA PHE A 97 -11.42 3.21 5.35
C PHE A 97 -11.28 3.81 3.95
N VAL A 98 -10.70 5.01 3.88
CA VAL A 98 -10.42 5.74 2.65
C VAL A 98 -8.93 6.14 2.64
N PRO A 99 -8.17 5.80 1.58
CA PRO A 99 -8.57 4.89 0.50
C PRO A 99 -8.69 3.43 1.00
N ARG A 100 -9.45 2.61 0.26
CA ARG A 100 -9.66 1.20 0.59
C ARG A 100 -8.38 0.36 0.57
N ILE A 101 -7.42 0.76 -0.28
CA ILE A 101 -6.12 0.10 -0.43
C ILE A 101 -5.04 1.18 -0.44
N LEU A 102 -3.95 0.94 0.30
CA LEU A 102 -2.74 1.76 0.32
C LEU A 102 -1.54 0.87 0.02
N ALA A 103 -0.68 1.33 -0.88
CA ALA A 103 0.64 0.75 -1.10
C ALA A 103 1.69 1.66 -0.47
N VAL A 104 2.38 1.15 0.56
CA VAL A 104 3.32 1.91 1.39
C VAL A 104 4.67 1.21 1.36
N ILE A 105 5.76 1.96 1.19
CA ILE A 105 7.12 1.42 1.30
C ILE A 105 7.50 1.38 2.78
N LYS A 106 8.09 0.27 3.24
CA LYS A 106 8.54 0.15 4.64
C LYS A 106 9.49 1.30 4.98
N GLY A 107 9.19 1.99 6.08
CA GLY A 107 9.93 3.18 6.53
C GLY A 107 9.32 4.51 6.10
N GLU A 108 8.35 4.51 5.19
CA GLU A 108 7.52 5.69 4.91
C GLU A 108 6.54 5.99 6.06
N LYS A 109 6.09 7.24 6.12
CA LYS A 109 5.18 7.70 7.17
C LYS A 109 3.76 7.23 6.85
N LEU A 110 3.09 6.62 7.82
CA LEU A 110 1.71 6.15 7.75
C LEU A 110 0.98 6.71 8.96
N ILE A 111 0.00 7.56 8.67
CA ILE A 111 -0.92 8.17 9.63
C ILE A 111 -2.27 7.47 9.52
N THR A 112 -2.81 7.03 10.66
CA THR A 112 -4.23 6.69 10.78
C THR A 112 -4.99 7.94 11.23
N LYS A 113 -6.07 8.29 10.53
CA LYS A 113 -6.87 9.49 10.80
C LYS A 113 -8.34 9.13 10.98
N ASN A 114 -9.03 9.77 11.91
CA ASN A 114 -10.48 9.68 12.00
C ASN A 114 -11.11 11.03 11.60
N SER A 115 -12.00 11.00 10.61
CA SER A 115 -12.80 12.14 10.17
C SER A 115 -14.29 11.99 10.52
N ASP A 116 -14.66 10.90 11.19
CA ASP A 116 -15.99 10.65 11.72
C ASP A 116 -16.10 11.17 13.16
N THR A 117 -17.34 11.40 13.63
CA THR A 117 -17.59 11.75 15.04
C THR A 117 -17.66 10.54 15.96
N LYS A 118 -17.59 9.33 15.39
CA LYS A 118 -17.66 8.05 16.10
C LYS A 118 -16.25 7.51 16.37
N LEU A 119 -16.15 6.67 17.40
CA LEU A 119 -14.92 5.97 17.74
C LEU A 119 -14.59 4.92 16.69
N HIS A 120 -13.38 4.96 16.14
CA HIS A 120 -12.84 3.88 15.31
C HIS A 120 -11.62 3.24 15.97
N ILE A 121 -11.52 1.92 15.90
CA ILE A 121 -10.36 1.18 16.36
C ILE A 121 -9.70 0.55 15.15
N VAL A 122 -8.59 1.14 14.69
CA VAL A 122 -7.87 0.67 13.51
C VAL A 122 -6.98 -0.49 13.92
N HIS A 123 -7.37 -1.70 13.54
CA HIS A 123 -6.65 -2.92 13.84
C HIS A 123 -6.06 -3.51 12.57
N SER A 124 -4.73 -3.51 12.50
CA SER A 124 -3.96 -4.09 11.42
C SER A 124 -3.34 -5.43 11.79
N TYR A 125 -3.40 -6.37 10.85
CA TYR A 125 -2.86 -7.71 10.94
C TYR A 125 -1.88 -7.99 9.80
N LEU A 126 -0.80 -8.70 10.11
CA LEU A 126 0.03 -9.41 9.15
C LEU A 126 -0.18 -10.90 9.39
N ASP A 127 -0.81 -11.57 8.44
CA ASP A 127 -1.38 -12.91 8.62
C ASP A 127 -2.31 -12.96 9.84
N LYS A 128 -1.88 -13.62 10.93
CA LYS A 128 -2.62 -13.73 12.20
C LYS A 128 -2.06 -12.83 13.29
N ARG A 129 -0.98 -12.10 13.04
CA ARG A 129 -0.30 -11.26 14.04
C ARG A 129 -0.81 -9.83 13.97
N THR A 130 -1.27 -9.29 15.09
CA THR A 130 -1.51 -7.85 15.24
C THR A 130 -0.22 -7.06 14.99
N VAL A 131 -0.26 -6.12 14.04
CA VAL A 131 0.81 -5.15 13.79
C VAL A 131 0.57 -3.89 14.61
N PHE A 132 -0.66 -3.40 14.60
CA PHE A 132 -1.10 -2.32 15.48
C PHE A 132 -2.59 -2.40 15.73
N ASN A 133 -3.02 -1.93 16.89
CA ASN A 133 -4.41 -1.74 17.25
C ASN A 133 -4.50 -0.37 17.95
N VAL A 134 -5.11 0.61 17.29
CA VAL A 134 -5.10 2.00 17.76
C VAL A 134 -6.50 2.59 17.80
N SER A 135 -6.81 3.28 18.90
CA SER A 135 -8.10 3.94 19.10
C SER A 135 -8.08 5.37 18.59
N LEU A 136 -9.08 5.72 17.78
CA LEU A 136 -9.32 7.04 17.24
C LEU A 136 -10.70 7.56 17.72
N PRO A 137 -10.79 8.18 18.91
CA PRO A 137 -12.07 8.36 19.60
C PRO A 137 -12.89 9.56 19.13
N PHE A 138 -12.30 10.53 18.43
CA PHE A 138 -13.00 11.72 17.99
C PHE A 138 -12.51 12.21 16.62
N ARG A 139 -13.34 13.04 15.99
CA ARG A 139 -13.07 13.68 14.70
C ARG A 139 -11.77 14.48 14.74
N GLY A 140 -10.92 14.29 13.75
CA GLY A 140 -9.61 14.93 13.62
C GLY A 140 -8.49 14.24 14.38
N HIS A 141 -8.76 13.17 15.15
CA HIS A 141 -7.68 12.43 15.80
C HIS A 141 -6.80 11.72 14.77
N THR A 142 -5.50 11.86 14.93
CA THR A 142 -4.48 11.24 14.07
C THR A 142 -3.42 10.54 14.92
N LEU A 143 -2.92 9.41 14.43
CA LEU A 143 -1.81 8.69 15.04
C LEU A 143 -0.85 8.19 13.96
N GLU A 144 0.45 8.36 14.19
CA GLU A 144 1.47 7.73 13.36
C GLU A 144 1.68 6.27 13.79
N VAL A 145 1.70 5.36 12.82
CA VAL A 145 1.83 3.91 13.06
C VAL A 145 3.05 3.29 12.37
N SER A 146 3.83 4.06 11.59
CA SER A 146 4.97 3.56 10.79
C SER A 146 5.97 2.72 11.57
N ARG A 147 6.34 3.15 12.77
CA ARG A 147 7.33 2.44 13.59
C ARG A 147 6.87 1.06 14.05
N ARG A 148 5.57 0.75 13.95
CA ARG A 148 5.01 -0.56 14.27
C ARG A 148 5.09 -1.56 13.10
N ILE A 149 5.36 -1.09 11.88
CA ILE A 149 5.49 -1.92 10.68
C ILE A 149 6.95 -2.37 10.52
N ASP A 150 7.29 -3.47 11.17
CA ASP A 150 8.62 -4.08 11.18
C ASP A 150 8.85 -5.06 10.02
N LYS A 151 7.78 -5.56 9.39
CA LYS A 151 7.81 -6.54 8.31
C LYS A 151 6.97 -6.07 7.12
N THR A 152 7.48 -6.33 5.92
CA THR A 152 6.75 -6.12 4.66
C THR A 152 5.74 -7.24 4.44
N GLY A 153 4.61 -6.93 3.82
CA GLY A 153 3.57 -7.89 3.50
C GLY A 153 2.24 -7.20 3.24
N VAL A 154 1.20 -8.00 3.00
CA VAL A 154 -0.18 -7.49 2.89
C VAL A 154 -0.73 -7.33 4.29
N LEU A 155 -0.93 -6.09 4.70
CA LEU A 155 -1.55 -5.76 5.97
C LEU A 155 -3.06 -5.71 5.81
N GLN A 156 -3.78 -6.64 6.43
CA GLN A 156 -5.23 -6.54 6.55
C GLN A 156 -5.56 -5.48 7.60
N VAL A 157 -6.55 -4.63 7.34
CA VAL A 157 -7.02 -3.62 8.30
C VAL A 157 -8.53 -3.74 8.49
N ASN A 158 -8.94 -3.89 9.74
CA ASN A 158 -10.33 -3.92 10.16
C ASN A 158 -10.59 -2.79 11.18
N CYS A 159 -11.85 -2.38 11.32
CA CYS A 159 -12.28 -1.51 12.40
C CYS A 159 -12.93 -2.35 13.49
N ASP A 160 -12.29 -2.58 14.65
CA ASP A 160 -12.87 -3.46 15.68
C ASP A 160 -14.18 -2.90 16.27
N THR A 161 -14.40 -1.58 16.19
CA THR A 161 -15.67 -0.97 16.60
C THR A 161 -16.81 -1.35 15.66
N HIS A 162 -16.59 -1.38 14.33
CA HIS A 162 -17.62 -1.48 13.30
C HIS A 162 -17.49 -2.72 12.39
N ALA A 163 -16.71 -3.72 12.81
CA ALA A 163 -16.51 -4.99 12.11
C ALA A 163 -17.77 -5.89 12.17
#